data_AF-A0A7V0R151-F1
#
_entry.id   AF-A0A7V0R151-F1
#
_cell.length_a   1.000
_cell.length_b   1.000
_cell.length_c   1.000
_cell.angle_alpha   90.00
_cell.angle_beta   90.00
_cell.angle_gamma   90.00
#
_symmetry.space_group_name_H-M   'P 1'
#
loop_
_entity.id
_entity.type
_entity.pdbx_description
1 polymer ?
#
loop_
_entity_poly.entity_id
_entity_poly.type
_entity_poly.pdbx_seq_one_letter_code
_entity_poly.pdbx_strand_id
1 'polypeptide(L)'
;MKCSICHKDFSPLNHYKKPSSALCRSCASETKDSFIFYCHNCGSHEVVNKEMAILFAPNHTIKRQLLLLKNDNVIIEQDSCITCAGVHVC
;
A
#
# COMPACT_ATOMS: atom_id res chain seq x y z
N MET A 1 -18.45 1.54 5.95
CA MET A 1 -17.55 1.18 4.84
C MET A 1 -16.41 0.41 5.45
N LYS A 2 -15.91 -0.63 4.78
CA LYS A 2 -14.74 -1.38 5.27
C LYS A 2 -13.45 -0.79 4.72
N CYS A 3 -12.43 -0.72 5.57
CA CYS A 3 -11.10 -0.30 5.15
C CYS A 3 -10.51 -1.33 4.19
N SER A 4 -9.99 -0.90 3.04
CA SER A 4 -9.34 -1.79 2.06
C SER A 4 -8.09 -2.51 2.61
N ILE A 5 -7.52 -2.04 3.71
CA ILE A 5 -6.33 -2.62 4.34
C ILE A 5 -6.70 -3.48 5.54
N CYS A 6 -7.31 -2.88 6.57
CA CYS A 6 -7.57 -3.58 7.82
C CYS A 6 -8.95 -4.23 7.89
N HIS A 7 -9.78 -4.10 6.84
CA HIS A 7 -11.13 -4.65 6.72
C HIS A 7 -12.11 -4.26 7.84
N LYS A 8 -11.70 -3.36 8.74
CA LYS A 8 -12.53 -2.81 9.81
C LYS A 8 -13.51 -1.81 9.24
N ASP A 9 -14.72 -1.84 9.79
CA ASP A 9 -15.71 -0.81 9.52
C ASP A 9 -15.26 0.54 10.03
N PHE A 10 -15.39 1.56 9.19
CA PHE A 10 -15.10 2.95 9.52
C PHE A 10 -16.11 3.89 8.86
N SER A 11 -16.31 5.04 9.50
CA SER A 11 -17.07 6.16 8.94
C SER A 11 -16.14 7.05 8.12
N PRO A 12 -16.47 7.34 6.85
CA PRO A 12 -15.67 8.25 6.03
C PRO A 12 -15.69 9.64 6.66
N LEU A 13 -14.50 10.23 6.87
CA LEU A 13 -14.39 11.63 7.30
C LEU A 13 -14.78 12.53 6.11
N ASN A 14 -15.67 13.50 6.34
CA ASN A 14 -16.24 14.43 5.34
C ASN A 14 -15.23 15.23 4.49
N HIS A 15 -13.92 15.12 4.75
CA HIS A 15 -12.85 15.86 4.05
C HIS A 15 -11.92 14.99 3.20
N TYR A 16 -12.08 13.67 3.18
CA TYR A 16 -11.27 12.82 2.30
C TYR A 16 -11.89 12.83 0.89
N LYS A 17 -11.25 13.58 -0.03
CA LYS A 17 -11.39 13.32 -1.47
C LYS A 17 -11.18 11.82 -1.67
N LYS A 18 -12.18 11.12 -2.24
CA LYS A 18 -12.14 9.67 -2.52
C LYS A 18 -10.71 9.28 -2.97
N PRO A 19 -9.95 8.53 -2.16
CA PRO A 19 -8.93 7.68 -2.74
C PRO A 19 -9.68 6.62 -3.56
N SER A 20 -9.04 6.08 -4.59
CA SER A 20 -9.58 4.97 -5.38
C SER A 20 -9.92 3.73 -4.50
N SER A 21 -9.51 3.73 -3.24
CA SER A 21 -9.74 2.72 -2.21
C SER A 21 -10.21 3.36 -0.89
N ALA A 22 -11.13 2.68 -0.18
CA ALA A 22 -11.72 3.17 1.06
C ALA A 22 -10.76 2.93 2.24
N LEU A 23 -10.11 3.98 2.75
CA LEU A 23 -9.14 3.87 3.84
C LEU A 23 -9.68 4.46 5.16
N CYS A 24 -9.50 3.74 6.28
CA CYS A 24 -9.75 4.31 7.61
C CYS A 24 -8.65 5.30 8.00
N ARG A 25 -8.89 6.15 9.00
CA ARG A 25 -7.96 7.23 9.41
C ARG A 25 -6.57 6.71 9.79
N SER A 26 -6.50 5.58 10.51
CA SER A 26 -5.23 4.96 10.91
C SER A 26 -4.42 4.54 9.69
N CYS A 27 -5.04 3.76 8.79
CA CYS A 27 -4.38 3.30 7.57
C CYS A 27 -4.04 4.45 6.61
N ALA A 28 -4.89 5.49 6.52
CA ALA A 28 -4.61 6.69 5.73
C ALA A 28 -3.44 7.51 6.29
N SER A 29 -3.21 7.46 7.61
CA SER A 29 -2.04 8.06 8.23
C SER A 29 -0.77 7.27 7.92
N GLU A 30 -0.85 5.93 7.87
CA GLU A 30 0.28 5.07 7.51
C GLU A 30 0.69 5.22 6.03
N THR A 31 -0.27 5.40 5.12
CA THR A 31 0.00 5.61 3.69
C THR A 31 0.65 6.96 3.36
N LYS A 32 0.69 7.89 4.34
CA LYS A 32 1.24 9.23 4.11
C LYS A 32 2.74 9.16 3.80
N ASP A 33 3.47 8.38 4.60
CA ASP A 33 4.92 8.25 4.52
C ASP A 33 5.36 6.86 4.02
N SER A 34 4.40 5.95 3.78
CA SER A 34 4.67 4.57 3.34
C SER A 34 3.84 4.17 2.13
N PHE A 35 4.40 3.32 1.28
CA PHE A 35 3.65 2.50 0.33
C PHE A 35 3.10 1.28 1.07
N ILE A 36 1.84 0.94 0.80
CA ILE A 36 1.24 -0.28 1.34
C ILE A 36 1.03 -1.25 0.19
N PHE A 37 1.70 -2.40 0.27
CA PHE A 37 1.57 -3.48 -0.70
C PHE A 37 0.56 -4.49 -0.16
N TYR A 38 -0.61 -4.58 -0.77
CA TYR A 38 -1.68 -5.48 -0.34
C TYR A 38 -1.72 -6.72 -1.23
N CYS A 39 -1.65 -7.89 -0.62
CA CYS A 39 -1.77 -9.17 -1.33
C CYS A 39 -3.21 -9.64 -1.40
N HIS A 40 -3.75 -9.78 -2.61
CA HIS A 40 -5.11 -10.29 -2.80
C HIS A 40 -5.24 -11.78 -2.48
N ASN A 41 -4.15 -12.55 -2.61
CA ASN A 41 -4.17 -13.99 -2.41
C ASN A 41 -4.25 -14.42 -0.93
N CYS A 42 -3.52 -13.75 -0.03
CA CYS A 42 -3.50 -14.11 1.40
C CYS A 42 -4.02 -13.00 2.34
N GLY A 43 -4.35 -11.82 1.80
CA GLY A 43 -4.79 -10.67 2.59
C GLY A 43 -3.69 -10.01 3.42
N SER A 44 -2.44 -10.45 3.28
CA SER A 44 -1.27 -9.82 3.90
C SER A 44 -1.07 -8.40 3.35
N HIS A 45 -0.54 -7.51 4.16
CA HIS A 45 -0.07 -6.21 3.72
C HIS A 45 1.34 -5.93 4.25
N GLU A 46 2.17 -5.37 3.37
CA GLU A 46 3.52 -4.92 3.73
C GLU A 46 3.57 -3.40 3.67
N VAL A 47 4.11 -2.79 4.71
CA VAL A 47 4.27 -1.33 4.82
C VAL A 47 5.73 -1.02 4.58
N VAL A 48 6.00 -0.30 3.50
CA VAL A 48 7.36 0.09 3.11
C VAL A 48 7.45 1.61 3.09
N ASN A 49 8.38 2.16 3.87
CA ASN A 49 8.62 3.60 3.87
C ASN A 49 8.94 4.09 2.44
N LYS A 50 8.31 5.19 2.01
CA LYS A 50 8.44 5.70 0.65
C LYS A 50 9.87 6.08 0.28
N GLU A 51 10.61 6.67 1.21
CA GLU A 51 12.00 7.04 0.98
C GLU A 51 12.88 5.80 0.79
N MET A 52 12.70 4.77 1.63
CA MET A 52 13.40 3.50 1.46
C MET A 52 13.02 2.82 0.14
N ALA A 53 11.74 2.76 -0.22
CA ALA A 53 11.29 2.16 -1.47
C ALA A 53 11.91 2.85 -2.70
N ILE A 54 12.00 4.19 -2.68
CA ILE A 54 12.63 4.96 -3.77
C ILE A 54 14.14 4.76 -3.79
N LEU A 55 14.78 4.66 -2.62
CA LEU A 55 16.23 4.47 -2.48
C LEU A 55 16.66 3.09 -3.00
N PHE A 56 15.90 2.04 -2.63
CA PHE A 56 16.18 0.64 -2.97
C PHE A 56 15.44 0.14 -4.21
N ALA A 57 14.84 1.04 -5.00
CA ALA A 57 14.14 0.66 -6.22
C ALA A 57 15.11 -0.05 -7.19
N PRO A 58 14.76 -1.26 -7.69
CA PRO A 58 15.70 -2.10 -8.42
C PRO A 58 16.01 -1.62 -9.84
N ASN A 59 15.20 -0.70 -10.38
CA ASN A 59 15.49 -0.06 -11.67
C ASN A 59 14.89 1.35 -11.76
N HIS A 60 15.35 2.11 -12.76
CA HIS A 60 14.97 3.50 -12.97
C HIS A 60 13.48 3.68 -13.28
N THR A 61 12.84 2.71 -13.95
CA THR A 61 11.41 2.75 -14.27
C THR A 61 10.56 2.69 -13.00
N ILE A 62 10.85 1.72 -12.13
CA ILE A 62 10.16 1.56 -10.84
C ILE A 62 10.43 2.78 -9.96
N LYS A 63 11.69 3.25 -9.89
CA LYS A 63 12.05 4.45 -9.14
C LYS A 63 11.25 5.67 -9.58
N ARG A 64 11.11 5.89 -10.89
CA ARG A 64 10.33 6.99 -11.46
C ARG A 64 8.85 6.88 -11.10
N GLN A 65 8.28 5.68 -11.16
CA GLN A 65 6.89 5.45 -10.74
C GLN A 65 6.69 5.74 -9.25
N LEU A 66 7.58 5.26 -8.38
CA LEU A 66 7.51 5.54 -6.94
C LEU A 66 7.67 7.03 -6.62
N LEU A 67 8.53 7.76 -7.35
CA LEU A 67 8.68 9.21 -7.20
C LEU A 67 7.39 9.97 -7.55
N LEU A 68 6.68 9.55 -8.60
CA LEU A 68 5.41 10.17 -8.98
C LEU A 68 4.34 9.99 -7.89
N LEU A 69 4.39 8.86 -7.19
CA LEU A 69 3.44 8.48 -6.15
C LEU A 69 3.88 8.93 -4.74
N LYS A 70 5.03 9.59 -4.60
CA LYS A 70 5.62 9.95 -3.30
C LYS A 70 4.67 10.76 -2.41
N ASN A 71 3.89 11.67 -3.01
CA ASN A 71 2.99 12.56 -2.26
C ASN A 71 1.57 12.00 -2.13
N ASP A 72 1.26 10.87 -2.78
CA ASP A 72 -0.08 10.28 -2.80
C ASP A 72 -0.23 9.19 -1.75
N ASN A 73 -1.45 9.00 -1.25
CA ASN A 73 -1.79 7.85 -0.41
C ASN A 73 -2.07 6.66 -1.32
N VAL A 74 -1.05 5.83 -1.55
CA VAL A 74 -1.12 4.74 -2.53
C VAL A 74 -1.09 3.38 -1.84
N ILE A 75 -2.07 2.56 -2.22
CA ILE A 75 -2.07 1.12 -1.98
C ILE A 75 -1.70 0.46 -3.31
N ILE A 76 -0.67 -0.36 -3.29
CA ILE A 76 -0.25 -1.17 -4.43
C ILE A 76 -0.83 -2.56 -4.20
N GLU A 77 -1.78 -2.93 -5.04
CA GLU A 77 -2.39 -4.25 -5.01
C GLU A 77 -1.54 -5.22 -5.84
N GLN A 78 -1.26 -6.39 -5.27
CA GLN A 78 -0.46 -7.44 -5.92
C GLN A 78 -1.11 -8.81 -5.73
N ASP A 79 -1.08 -9.62 -6.78
CA ASP A 79 -1.60 -11.01 -6.75
C ASP A 79 -0.72 -11.94 -5.91
N SER A 80 0.55 -11.57 -5.74
CA SER A 80 1.57 -12.35 -5.04
C SER A 80 2.36 -11.43 -4.11
N CYS A 81 2.60 -11.86 -2.87
CA CYS A 81 3.51 -11.21 -1.93
C CYS A 81 4.59 -12.17 -1.47
N ILE A 82 5.59 -11.68 -0.74
CA ILE A 82 6.68 -12.53 -0.23
C ILE A 82 6.16 -13.68 0.65
N THR A 83 5.05 -13.48 1.37
CA THR A 83 4.40 -14.54 2.15
C THR A 83 3.83 -15.64 1.25
N CYS A 84 3.26 -15.27 0.10
CA CYS A 84 2.78 -16.25 -0.90
C CYS A 84 3.94 -16.89 -1.68
N ALA A 85 4.97 -16.12 -2.02
CA ALA A 85 6.15 -16.60 -2.74
C ALA A 85 7.02 -17.52 -1.86
N GLY A 86 7.02 -17.32 -0.55
CA GLY A 86 7.70 -18.16 0.44
C GLY A 86 7.15 -19.58 0.57
N VAL A 87 6.05 -19.91 -0.12
CA VAL A 87 5.55 -21.29 -0.27
C VAL A 87 6.35 -22.06 -1.34
N HIS A 88 7.19 -21.40 -2.12
CA HIS A 88 8.14 -22.02 -3.05
C HIS A 88 9.57 -21.47 -2.83
N VAL A 89 10.17 -21.81 -1.69
CA VAL A 89 11.63 -21.88 -1.58
C VAL A 89 11.98 -23.33 -1.26
N CYS A 90 12.14 -24.12 -2.33
CA CYS A 90 12.91 -25.37 -2.30
C CYS A 90 14.34 -25.06 -2.74
#